data_AF-A0A7C6IBM0-F1
#
_entry.id   AF-A0A7C6IBM0-F1
#
_cell.length_a   1.000
_cell.length_b   1.000
_cell.length_c   1.000
_cell.angle_alpha   90.00
_cell.angle_beta   90.00
_cell.angle_gamma   90.00
#
_symmetry.space_group_name_H-M   'P 1'
#
loop_
_entity.id
_entity.type
_entity.pdbx_description
1 polymer ?
#
loop_
_entity_poly.entity_id
_entity_poly.type
_entity_poly.pdbx_seq_one_letter_code
_entity_poly.pdbx_strand_id
1 'polypeptide(L)'
;MALSATQVLEAARTILDADGLEGLSMRRVAAALDVQPGALYHHVPDKQTLLAGVADGILDEVDEPIGLWRDAVEAWAVSLREVLLAHRDSAELVATARGFRLSRHDTTRHPATLLAAAGLP
;
A
#
# COMPACT_ATOMS: atom_id res chain seq x y z
N MET A 1 16.47 19.21 8.44
CA MET A 1 15.29 18.98 7.58
C MET A 1 14.22 18.36 8.46
N ALA A 2 12.99 18.85 8.44
CA ALA A 2 11.92 18.24 9.24
C ALA A 2 11.53 16.91 8.59
N LEU A 3 11.38 15.86 9.41
CA LEU A 3 10.84 14.58 8.97
C LEU A 3 9.38 14.75 8.52
N SER A 4 8.95 14.01 7.51
CA SER A 4 7.57 13.99 7.03
C SER A 4 7.03 12.56 6.94
N ALA A 5 5.70 12.40 6.97
CA ALA A 5 5.06 11.10 6.85
C ALA A 5 5.43 10.39 5.53
N THR A 6 5.47 11.13 4.41
CA THR A 6 5.88 10.60 3.11
C THR A 6 7.30 10.02 3.16
N GLN A 7 8.26 10.71 3.77
CA GLN A 7 9.62 10.18 3.90
C GLN A 7 9.69 8.90 4.75
N VAL A 8 8.84 8.80 5.78
CA VAL A 8 8.74 7.59 6.60
C VAL A 8 8.18 6.42 5.79
N LEU A 9 7.13 6.65 5.00
CA LEU A 9 6.52 5.62 4.15
C LEU A 9 7.47 5.15 3.04
N GLU A 10 8.17 6.06 2.37
CA GLU A 10 9.16 5.73 1.32
C GLU A 10 10.33 4.89 1.87
N ALA A 11 10.85 5.24 3.05
CA ALA A 11 11.90 4.45 3.69
C ALA A 11 11.39 3.06 4.08
N ALA A 12 10.15 2.97 4.58
CA ALA A 12 9.52 1.70 4.90
C ALA A 12 9.27 0.82 3.66
N ARG A 13 8.83 1.40 2.55
CA ARG A 13 8.71 0.71 1.25
C ARG A 13 10.06 0.20 0.76
N THR A 14 11.10 1.02 0.84
CA THR A 14 12.47 0.61 0.46
C THR A 14 12.95 -0.59 1.28
N ILE A 15 12.67 -0.60 2.59
CA ILE A 15 12.98 -1.74 3.47
C ILE A 15 12.15 -2.97 3.11
N LEU A 16 10.85 -2.80 2.81
CA LEU A 16 9.99 -3.90 2.37
C LEU A 16 10.56 -4.57 1.11
N ASP A 17 10.93 -3.79 0.10
CA ASP A 17 11.45 -4.32 -1.15
C ASP A 17 12.77 -5.07 -0.98
N ALA A 18 13.65 -4.58 -0.10
CA ALA A 18 14.95 -5.21 0.18
C ALA A 18 14.82 -6.46 1.08
N ASP A 19 14.12 -6.33 2.20
CA ASP A 19 14.19 -7.27 3.33
C ASP A 19 12.89 -8.02 3.58
N GLY A 20 11.79 -7.66 2.91
CA GLY A 20 10.47 -8.22 3.13
C GLY A 20 9.81 -7.72 4.42
N LEU A 21 8.63 -8.25 4.72
CA LEU A 21 7.83 -7.84 5.89
C LEU A 21 8.50 -8.13 7.23
N GLU A 22 9.31 -9.19 7.28
CA GLU A 22 10.07 -9.56 8.48
C GLU A 22 11.11 -8.49 8.85
N GLY A 23 11.76 -7.90 7.84
CA GLY A 23 12.71 -6.80 8.04
C GLY A 23 12.04 -5.48 8.44
N LEU A 24 10.76 -5.29 8.09
CA LEU A 24 10.07 -4.03 8.29
C LEU A 24 9.64 -3.82 9.75
N SER A 25 10.37 -2.95 10.45
CA SER A 25 10.11 -2.57 11.84
C SER A 25 10.30 -1.07 12.07
N MET A 26 9.58 -0.49 13.06
CA MET A 26 9.72 0.92 13.43
C MET A 26 11.17 1.32 13.70
N ARG A 27 11.93 0.45 14.38
CA ARG A 27 13.34 0.69 14.68
C ARG A 27 14.22 0.71 13.42
N ARG A 28 13.99 -0.20 12.47
CA ARG A 28 14.76 -0.25 11.21
C ARG A 28 14.46 0.97 10.34
N VAL A 29 13.20 1.40 10.28
CA VAL A 29 12.81 2.64 9.57
C VAL A 29 13.47 3.86 10.20
N ALA A 30 13.47 3.96 11.53
CA ALA A 30 14.12 5.07 12.24
C ALA A 30 15.63 5.11 11.97
N ALA A 31 16.28 3.94 12.01
CA ALA A 31 17.69 3.80 11.69
C ALA A 31 18.02 4.16 10.24
N ALA A 32 17.18 3.75 9.27
CA ALA A 32 17.37 4.08 7.86
C ALA A 32 17.26 5.60 7.58
N LEU A 33 16.51 6.31 8.42
CA LEU A 33 16.32 7.76 8.33
C LEU A 33 17.26 8.56 9.24
N ASP A 34 18.15 7.90 9.98
CA ASP A 34 19.05 8.50 10.99
C ASP A 34 18.30 9.36 12.03
N VAL A 35 17.16 8.86 12.51
CA VAL A 35 16.33 9.51 13.54
C VAL A 35 16.07 8.60 14.72
N GLN A 36 15.69 9.19 15.85
CA GLN A 36 15.19 8.43 17.00
C GLN A 36 13.79 7.87 16.69
N PRO A 37 13.44 6.65 17.15
CA PRO A 37 12.10 6.08 16.94
C PRO A 37 10.95 6.98 17.40
N GLY A 38 11.18 7.77 18.46
CA GLY A 38 10.24 8.80 18.95
C GLY A 38 9.76 9.77 17.86
N ALA A 39 10.66 10.14 16.94
CA ALA A 39 10.33 11.05 15.83
C ALA A 39 9.33 10.44 14.85
N LEU A 40 9.39 9.12 14.62
CA LEU A 40 8.46 8.45 13.71
C LEU A 40 7.02 8.51 14.23
N TYR A 41 6.83 8.38 15.55
CA TYR A 41 5.50 8.33 16.17
C TYR A 41 4.70 9.64 16.02
N HIS A 42 5.36 10.75 15.70
CA HIS A 42 4.68 12.00 15.33
C HIS A 42 4.03 11.97 13.94
N HIS A 43 4.46 11.04 13.08
CA HIS A 43 3.98 10.91 11.70
C HIS A 43 3.17 9.62 11.48
N VAL A 44 3.58 8.53 12.13
CA VAL A 44 2.94 7.20 12.08
C VAL A 44 2.91 6.63 13.50
N PRO A 45 1.74 6.62 14.16
CA PRO A 45 1.62 6.37 15.61
C PRO A 45 1.96 4.94 16.02
N ASP A 46 1.89 3.97 15.09
CA ASP A 46 2.18 2.57 15.35
C ASP A 46 2.62 1.82 14.08
N LYS A 47 3.05 0.56 14.25
CA LYS A 47 3.50 -0.29 13.14
C LYS A 47 2.35 -0.57 12.17
N GLN A 48 1.13 -0.74 12.66
CA GLN A 48 -0.03 -1.06 11.85
C GLN A 48 -0.38 0.07 10.89
N THR A 49 -0.31 1.32 11.36
CA THR A 49 -0.51 2.53 10.56
C THR A 49 0.61 2.71 9.53
N LEU A 50 1.86 2.39 9.90
CA LEU A 50 2.97 2.35 8.95
C LEU A 50 2.71 1.34 7.82
N LEU A 51 2.36 0.10 8.19
CA LEU A 51 2.06 -0.98 7.24
C LEU A 51 0.89 -0.61 6.31
N ALA A 52 -0.18 -0.04 6.86
CA ALA A 52 -1.32 0.42 6.08
C ALA A 52 -0.96 1.55 5.12
N GLY A 53 -0.15 2.52 5.56
CA GLY A 53 0.32 3.61 4.70
C GLY A 53 1.21 3.13 3.56
N VAL A 54 2.09 2.15 3.81
CA VAL A 54 2.89 1.52 2.74
C VAL A 54 1.99 0.73 1.78
N ALA A 55 1.00 0.00 2.30
CA ALA A 55 0.03 -0.71 1.47
C ALA A 55 -0.77 0.24 0.58
N ASP A 56 -1.26 1.35 1.13
CA ASP A 56 -1.98 2.39 0.39
C ASP A 56 -1.10 2.99 -0.71
N GLY A 57 0.15 3.37 -0.40
CA GLY A 57 1.08 3.93 -1.38
C GLY A 57 1.46 2.96 -2.51
N ILE A 58 1.53 1.65 -2.24
CA ILE A 58 1.70 0.64 -3.29
C ILE A 58 0.43 0.56 -4.16
N LEU A 59 -0.75 0.56 -3.53
CA LEU A 59 -2.03 0.47 -4.24
C LEU A 59 -2.35 1.71 -5.08
N ASP A 60 -1.76 2.87 -4.76
CA ASP A 60 -1.85 4.09 -5.58
C ASP A 60 -1.17 3.97 -6.95
N GLU A 61 -0.33 2.96 -7.15
CA GLU A 61 0.30 2.68 -8.45
C GLU A 61 -0.58 1.84 -9.37
N VAL A 62 -1.71 1.32 -8.86
CA VAL A 62 -2.66 0.53 -9.64
C VAL A 62 -3.47 1.46 -10.54
N ASP A 63 -3.52 1.14 -11.83
CA ASP A 63 -4.29 1.91 -12.79
C ASP A 63 -5.79 1.85 -12.49
N GLU A 64 -6.46 2.99 -12.57
CA GLU A 64 -7.92 3.06 -12.47
C GLU A 64 -8.59 2.36 -13.67
N PRO A 65 -9.65 1.54 -13.47
CA PRO A 65 -10.36 0.92 -14.58
C PRO A 65 -11.15 1.97 -15.35
N ILE A 66 -10.69 2.30 -16.56
CA ILE A 66 -11.32 3.27 -17.45
C ILE A 66 -11.93 2.55 -18.66
N GLY A 67 -13.20 2.81 -18.96
CA GLY A 67 -13.87 2.33 -20.18
C GLY A 67 -15.00 1.32 -19.92
N LEU A 68 -15.21 0.42 -20.89
CA LEU A 68 -16.25 -0.62 -20.79
C LEU A 68 -15.86 -1.65 -19.73
N TRP A 69 -16.84 -2.11 -18.96
CA TRP A 69 -16.61 -2.91 -17.74
C TRP A 69 -15.65 -4.08 -17.93
N ARG A 70 -15.74 -4.83 -19.04
CA ARG A 70 -14.95 -6.04 -19.24
C ARG A 70 -13.47 -5.69 -19.41
N ASP A 71 -13.17 -4.85 -20.38
CA ASP A 71 -11.80 -4.47 -20.73
C ASP A 71 -11.18 -3.64 -19.59
N ALA A 72 -11.96 -2.76 -18.95
CA ALA A 72 -11.52 -1.92 -17.86
C ALA A 72 -11.18 -2.74 -16.61
N VAL A 73 -12.02 -3.71 -16.23
CA VAL A 73 -11.76 -4.58 -15.07
C VAL A 73 -10.61 -5.55 -15.36
N GLU A 74 -10.49 -6.05 -16.60
CA GLU A 74 -9.35 -6.88 -17.00
C GLU A 74 -8.03 -6.10 -16.91
N ALA A 75 -7.97 -4.90 -17.47
CA ALA A 75 -6.79 -4.04 -17.39
C ALA A 75 -6.42 -3.69 -15.94
N TRP A 76 -7.40 -3.34 -15.10
CA TRP A 76 -7.18 -3.10 -13.68
C TRP A 76 -6.65 -4.35 -12.96
N ALA A 77 -7.19 -5.53 -13.24
CA ALA A 77 -6.73 -6.77 -12.61
C ALA A 77 -5.28 -7.11 -13.00
N VAL A 78 -4.89 -6.85 -14.26
CA VAL A 78 -3.51 -6.98 -14.73
C VAL A 78 -2.60 -5.98 -14.00
N SER A 79 -2.97 -4.70 -13.97
CA SER A 79 -2.20 -3.64 -13.28
C SER A 79 -2.02 -3.95 -11.79
N LEU A 80 -3.09 -4.34 -11.09
CA LEU A 80 -3.03 -4.77 -9.70
C LEU A 80 -2.06 -5.94 -9.50
N ARG A 81 -2.11 -6.94 -10.38
CA ARG A 81 -1.21 -8.09 -10.31
C ARG A 81 0.24 -7.68 -10.53
N GLU A 82 0.51 -6.82 -11.49
CA GLU A 82 1.87 -6.34 -11.79
C GLU A 82 2.46 -5.55 -10.61
N VAL A 83 1.70 -4.61 -10.05
CA VAL A 83 2.08 -3.82 -8.87
C VAL A 83 2.38 -4.72 -7.67
N LEU A 84 1.50 -5.68 -7.37
CA LEU A 84 1.73 -6.60 -6.24
C LEU A 84 2.92 -7.54 -6.45
N LEU A 85 3.30 -7.83 -7.69
CA LEU A 85 4.49 -8.63 -7.99
C LEU A 85 5.78 -7.81 -8.03
N ALA A 86 5.69 -6.49 -8.20
CA ALA A 86 6.84 -5.59 -8.19
C ALA A 86 7.42 -5.40 -6.78
N HIS A 87 6.59 -5.54 -5.75
CA HIS A 87 6.98 -5.32 -4.35
C HIS A 87 6.97 -6.60 -3.54
N ARG A 88 8.09 -6.88 -2.88
CA ARG A 88 8.28 -8.06 -2.03
C ARG A 88 7.23 -8.07 -0.91
N ASP A 89 6.60 -9.22 -0.69
CA ASP A 89 5.58 -9.46 0.34
C ASP A 89 4.36 -8.50 0.31
N SER A 90 4.20 -7.68 -0.74
CA SER A 90 3.17 -6.64 -0.80
C SER A 90 1.75 -7.20 -0.83
N ALA A 91 1.53 -8.35 -1.47
CA ALA A 91 0.22 -9.02 -1.44
C ALA A 91 -0.21 -9.41 -0.02
N GLU A 92 0.73 -9.92 0.80
CA GLU A 92 0.48 -10.24 2.21
C GLU A 92 0.25 -8.98 3.04
N LEU A 93 1.04 -7.94 2.78
CA LEU A 93 0.90 -6.63 3.41
C LEU A 93 -0.48 -6.03 3.16
N VAL A 94 -0.92 -5.98 1.89
CA VAL A 94 -2.23 -5.46 1.49
C VAL A 94 -3.36 -6.27 2.11
N ALA A 95 -3.28 -7.60 2.07
CA ALA A 95 -4.29 -8.46 2.70
C ALA A 95 -4.41 -8.19 4.21
N THR A 96 -3.26 -8.02 4.89
CA THR A 96 -3.19 -7.73 6.33
C THR A 96 -3.75 -6.35 6.66
N ALA A 97 -3.36 -5.31 5.92
CA ALA A 97 -3.83 -3.94 6.12
C ALA A 97 -5.35 -3.80 5.92
N ARG A 98 -5.90 -4.50 4.91
CA ARG A 98 -7.35 -4.60 4.70
C ARG A 98 -8.05 -5.33 5.85
N GLY A 99 -7.46 -6.43 6.36
CA GLY A 99 -7.98 -7.16 7.51
C GLY A 99 -8.11 -6.29 8.77
N PHE A 100 -7.16 -5.37 8.99
CA PHE A 100 -7.22 -4.40 10.08
C PHE A 100 -8.13 -3.19 9.82
N ARG A 101 -8.70 -3.05 8.61
CA ARG A 101 -9.49 -1.90 8.17
C ARG A 101 -8.73 -0.57 8.30
N LEU A 102 -7.42 -0.60 8.07
CA LEU A 102 -6.55 0.57 8.18
C LEU A 102 -6.19 1.17 6.82
N SER A 103 -6.36 0.41 5.72
CA SER A 103 -6.18 0.92 4.36
C SER A 103 -7.21 2.00 4.05
N ARG A 104 -6.74 3.16 3.60
CA ARG A 104 -7.58 4.25 3.10
C ARG A 104 -7.97 4.02 1.65
N HIS A 105 -7.14 3.30 0.90
CA HIS A 105 -7.36 3.03 -0.52
C HIS A 105 -8.01 1.66 -0.69
N ASP A 106 -9.18 1.66 -1.35
CA ASP A 106 -9.86 0.45 -1.77
C ASP A 106 -9.97 0.45 -3.30
N THR A 107 -8.92 -0.09 -3.93
CA THR A 107 -8.84 -0.21 -5.40
C THR A 107 -9.96 -1.08 -5.98
N THR A 108 -10.67 -1.86 -5.15
CA THR A 108 -11.77 -2.71 -5.62
C THR A 108 -13.08 -1.96 -5.82
N ARG A 109 -13.22 -0.75 -5.27
CA ARG A 109 -14.47 0.05 -5.33
C ARG A 109 -14.87 0.38 -6.77
N HIS A 110 -13.93 0.86 -7.58
CA HIS A 110 -14.23 1.32 -8.94
C HIS A 110 -14.55 0.14 -9.90
N PRO A 111 -13.78 -0.95 -9.93
CA PRO A 111 -14.17 -2.18 -10.63
C PRO A 111 -15.54 -2.70 -10.22
N ALA A 112 -15.85 -2.73 -8.91
CA ALA A 112 -17.16 -3.18 -8.42
C ALA A 112 -18.30 -2.30 -8.95
N THR A 113 -18.08 -0.99 -9.05
CA THR A 113 -19.05 -0.05 -9.61
C THR A 113 -19.30 -0.32 -11.09
N LEU A 114 -18.26 -0.60 -11.87
CA LEU A 114 -18.37 -0.95 -13.29
C LEU A 114 -19.12 -2.28 -13.50
N LEU A 115 -18.83 -3.29 -12.68
CA LEU A 115 -19.52 -4.58 -12.72
C LEU A 115 -21.02 -4.41 -12.39
N ALA A 116 -21.34 -3.67 -11.32
CA ALA A 116 -22.72 -3.38 -10.95
C ALA A 116 -23.47 -2.60 -12.04
N ALA A 117 -22.82 -1.60 -12.66
CA ALA A 117 -23.39 -0.84 -13.77
C ALA A 117 -23.65 -1.71 -15.02
N ALA A 118 -22.90 -2.82 -15.18
CA ALA A 118 -23.11 -3.81 -16.24
C ALA A 118 -24.19 -4.86 -15.90
N GLY A 119 -24.84 -4.76 -14.74
CA GLY A 119 -25.87 -5.71 -14.29
C GLY A 119 -25.32 -7.01 -13.72
N LEU A 120 -24.04 -7.03 -13.35
CA LEU A 120 -23.41 -8.16 -12.66
C LEU A 120 -23.60 -8.01 -11.13
N PRO A 121 -23.74 -9.14 -10.39
CA PRO A 121 -23.98 -9.14 -8.95
C PRO A 121 -22.82 -8.56 -8.14
#